data_AF-A0A1B9N2N8-F1
#
_entry.id   AF-A0A1B9N2N8-F1
#
_cell.length_a   1.000
_cell.length_b   1.000
_cell.length_c   1.000
_cell.angle_alpha   90.00
_cell.angle_beta   90.00
_cell.angle_gamma   90.00
#
_symmetry.space_group_name_H-M   'P 1'
#
loop_
_entity.id
_entity.type
_entity.pdbx_description
1 polymer ?
#
loop_
_entity_poly.entity_id
_entity_poly.type
_entity_poly.pdbx_seq_one_letter_code
_entity_poly.pdbx_strand_id
1 'polypeptide(L)' 'MYLSTVRAKARNFLGKFVKSERGVTAIEYAIVAAGVAVVVMVIFKSDGPVAQMLSGTFNQLKSKMDGIINTIGG' A
#
# COMPACT_ATOMS: atom_id res chain seq x y z
N MET A 1 -41.33 -29.39 19.60
CA MET A 1 -39.92 -29.78 19.35
C MET A 1 -39.20 -28.92 18.29
N TYR A 2 -39.89 -28.10 17.47
CA TYR A 2 -39.27 -27.25 16.46
C TYR A 2 -38.75 -25.88 16.97
N LEU A 3 -39.38 -25.30 17.98
CA LEU A 3 -39.00 -23.97 18.48
C LEU A 3 -37.69 -23.98 19.31
N SER A 4 -37.40 -25.10 19.99
CA SER A 4 -36.17 -25.28 20.75
C SER A 4 -34.94 -25.42 19.85
N THR A 5 -35.07 -26.08 18.70
CA THR A 5 -33.99 -26.22 17.72
C THR A 5 -33.72 -24.91 16.99
N VAL A 6 -34.75 -24.09 16.71
CA VAL A 6 -34.60 -22.73 16.18
C VAL A 6 -33.90 -21.81 17.18
N ARG A 7 -34.33 -21.79 18.45
CA ARG A 7 -33.67 -21.01 19.51
C ARG A 7 -32.23 -21.47 19.76
N ALA A 8 -31.96 -22.78 19.68
CA ALA A 8 -30.61 -23.32 19.81
C ALA A 8 -29.73 -22.95 18.61
N LYS A 9 -30.24 -23.03 17.37
CA LYS A 9 -29.54 -22.58 16.16
C LYS A 9 -29.25 -21.08 16.21
N ALA A 10 -30.22 -20.26 16.61
CA ALA A 10 -30.04 -18.82 16.76
C ALA A 10 -28.96 -18.47 17.79
N ARG A 11 -29.00 -19.09 18.98
CA ARG A 11 -27.94 -18.89 20.00
C ARG A 11 -26.56 -19.35 19.52
N ASN A 12 -26.48 -20.49 18.84
CA ASN A 12 -25.20 -20.95 18.27
C ASN A 12 -24.68 -20.04 17.16
N PHE A 13 -25.56 -19.49 16.31
CA PHE A 13 -25.16 -18.55 15.28
C PHE A 13 -24.65 -17.22 15.87
N LEU A 14 -25.37 -16.66 16.84
CA LEU A 14 -24.96 -15.44 17.53
C LEU A 14 -23.65 -15.62 18.31
N GLY A 15 -23.49 -16.77 19.00
CA GLY A 15 -22.23 -17.10 19.68
C GLY A 15 -21.05 -17.25 18.70
N LYS A 16 -21.29 -17.85 17.53
CA LYS A 16 -20.27 -17.94 16.46
C LYS A 16 -19.99 -16.59 15.81
N PHE A 17 -20.98 -15.71 15.70
CA PHE A 17 -20.84 -14.37 15.12
C PHE A 17 -20.06 -13.43 16.05
N VAL A 18 -20.38 -13.41 17.36
CA VAL A 18 -19.62 -12.66 18.37
C VAL A 18 -18.18 -13.19 18.48
N LYS A 19 -17.99 -14.50 18.31
CA LYS A 19 -16.66 -15.14 18.27
C LYS A 19 -16.00 -15.07 16.88
N SER A 20 -16.64 -14.47 15.88
CA SER A 20 -16.06 -14.34 14.55
C SER A 20 -15.15 -13.12 14.51
N GLU A 21 -13.85 -13.36 14.64
CA GLU A 21 -12.80 -12.33 14.59
C GLU A 21 -12.59 -11.76 13.17
N ARG A 22 -13.28 -12.29 12.15
CA ARG A 22 -13.14 -11.89 10.74
C ARG A 22 -13.34 -10.39 10.51
N GLY A 23 -14.20 -9.74 11.30
CA GLY A 23 -14.38 -8.28 11.26
C GLY A 23 -13.25 -7.51 11.94
N VAL A 24 -12.66 -8.08 12.99
CA VAL A 24 -11.50 -7.53 13.71
C VAL A 24 -10.24 -7.63 12.84
N THR A 25 -10.09 -8.72 12.08
CA THR A 25 -8.97 -8.84 11.13
C THR A 25 -9.08 -7.82 9.98
N ALA A 26 -10.29 -7.51 9.52
CA ALA A 26 -10.49 -6.53 8.43
C ALA A 26 -10.09 -5.10 8.84
N ILE A 27 -10.40 -4.68 10.08
CA ILE A 27 -10.03 -3.34 10.56
C ILE A 27 -8.52 -3.22 10.82
N GLU A 28 -7.87 -4.29 11.27
CA GLU A 28 -6.40 -4.34 11.43
C GLU A 28 -5.69 -4.18 10.08
N TYR A 29 -6.09 -4.98 9.08
CA TYR A 29 -5.51 -4.85 7.74
C TYR A 29 -5.80 -3.48 7.10
N ALA A 30 -6.95 -2.86 7.39
CA ALA A 30 -7.27 -1.53 6.89
C ALA A 30 -6.31 -0.46 7.45
N ILE A 31 -5.98 -0.52 8.74
CA ILE A 31 -5.03 0.42 9.37
C ILE A 31 -3.62 0.19 8.85
N VAL A 32 -3.20 -1.08 8.70
CA VAL A 32 -1.90 -1.42 8.13
C VAL A 32 -1.79 -0.90 6.69
N ALA A 33 -2.82 -1.10 5.87
CA ALA A 33 -2.86 -0.59 4.50
C ALA A 33 -2.78 0.94 4.44
N ALA A 34 -3.47 1.64 5.35
CA ALA A 34 -3.37 3.09 5.46
C ALA A 34 -1.94 3.55 5.83
N GLY A 35 -1.29 2.86 6.75
CA GLY A 35 0.11 3.14 7.11
C GLY A 35 1.07 2.94 5.93
N VAL A 36 0.94 1.84 5.20
CA VAL A 36 1.73 1.57 4.00
C VAL A 36 1.47 2.63 2.91
N ALA A 37 0.22 3.03 2.71
CA ALA A 37 -0.14 4.05 1.72
C ALA A 37 0.56 5.39 1.99
N VAL A 38 0.67 5.81 3.26
CA VAL A 38 1.41 7.03 3.63
C VAL A 38 2.89 6.91 3.28
N VAL A 39 3.52 5.76 3.57
CA VAL A 39 4.93 5.53 3.24
C VAL A 39 5.15 5.58 1.73
N VAL A 40 4.30 4.89 0.96
CA VAL A 40 4.35 4.91 -0.52
C VAL A 40 4.18 6.32 -1.05
N MET A 41 3.23 7.09 -0.52
CA MET A 41 3.03 8.49 -0.91
C MET A 41 4.29 9.33 -0.68
N VAL A 42 4.97 9.19 0.45
CA VAL A 42 6.20 9.95 0.75
C VAL A 42 7.34 9.58 -0.20
N ILE A 43 7.48 8.29 -0.53
CA ILE A 43 8.55 7.80 -1.41
C ILE A 43 8.35 8.29 -2.86
N PHE A 44 7.10 8.28 -3.34
CA PHE A 44 6.75 8.52 -4.74
C PHE A 44 6.14 9.90 -5.03
N LYS A 45 6.05 10.80 -4.06
CA LYS A 45 5.63 12.20 -4.31
C LYS A 45 6.57 12.88 -5.32
N SER A 46 6.13 13.99 -5.90
CA SER A 46 6.84 14.72 -6.96
C SER A 46 8.30 15.08 -6.64
N ASP A 47 8.61 15.38 -5.37
CA ASP A 47 9.99 15.64 -4.88
C ASP A 47 10.50 14.53 -3.95
N GLY A 48 9.92 13.33 -4.08
CA GLY A 48 10.27 12.17 -3.27
C GLY A 48 11.63 11.60 -3.66
N PRO A 49 12.20 10.71 -2.82
CA PRO A 49 13.48 10.06 -3.08
C PRO A 49 13.58 9.41 -4.46
N VAL A 50 12.50 8.77 -4.92
CA VAL A 50 12.47 8.10 -6.23
C VAL A 50 12.55 9.12 -7.37
N ALA A 51 11.78 10.21 -7.28
CA ALA A 51 11.82 11.27 -8.28
C ALA A 51 13.21 11.91 -8.36
N GLN A 52 13.80 12.25 -7.21
CA GLN A 52 15.15 12.82 -7.15
C GLN A 52 16.21 11.87 -7.73
N MET A 53 16.14 10.58 -7.42
CA MET A 53 17.06 9.57 -7.94
C MET A 53 16.95 9.46 -9.47
N LEU A 54 15.73 9.40 -10.00
CA LEU A 54 15.49 9.31 -11.45
C LEU A 54 15.98 10.58 -12.16
N SER A 55 15.57 11.75 -11.69
CA SER A 55 16.02 13.03 -12.24
C SER A 55 17.54 13.18 -12.18
N GLY A 56 18.17 12.80 -11.06
CA GLY A 56 19.62 12.81 -10.92
C GLY A 56 20.32 11.93 -11.94
N THR A 57 19.83 10.69 -12.13
CA THR A 57 20.36 9.75 -13.11
C THR A 57 20.26 10.29 -14.53
N PHE A 58 19.09 10.81 -14.92
CA PHE A 58 18.90 11.36 -16.26
C PHE A 58 19.69 12.65 -16.50
N ASN A 59 19.84 13.50 -15.48
CA ASN A 59 20.68 14.70 -15.57
C ASN A 59 22.16 14.35 -15.75
N GLN A 60 22.66 13.33 -15.04
CA GLN A 60 24.03 12.84 -15.23
C GLN A 60 24.23 12.27 -16.64
N LEU A 61 23.26 11.50 -17.14
CA LEU A 61 23.30 10.98 -18.50
C LEU A 61 23.34 12.13 -19.51
N LYS A 62 22.45 13.11 -19.36
CA LYS A 62 22.41 14.32 -20.21
C LYS A 62 23.76 15.03 -20.21
N SER A 63 24.35 15.29 -19.03
CA SER A 63 25.64 15.97 -18.91
C SER A 63 26.77 15.21 -19.61
N LYS A 64 26.80 13.87 -19.50
CA LYS A 64 27.77 13.04 -20.22
C LYS A 64 27.57 13.11 -21.73
N MET A 65 26.32 13.08 -22.20
CA MET A 65 26.00 13.19 -23.63
C MET A 65 26.37 14.56 -24.21
N ASP A 66 26.03 15.65 -23.51
CA ASP A 66 26.37 17.01 -23.92
C ASP A 66 27.90 17.18 -24.00
N GLY A 67 28.65 16.61 -23.04
CA GLY A 67 30.11 16.59 -23.07
C GLY A 67 30.69 15.86 -24.29
N ILE A 68 30.11 14.72 -24.66
CA ILE A 68 30.51 13.96 -25.86
C ILE A 68 30.21 14.77 -27.13
N ILE A 69 29.00 15.34 -27.26
CA ILE A 69 28.60 16.13 -28.43
C ILE A 69 29.55 17.32 -28.63
N ASN A 70 29.86 18.06 -27.56
CA ASN A 70 30.77 19.20 -27.63
C ASN A 70 32.21 18.79 -27.99
N THR A 71 32.63 17.58 -27.62
CA THR A 71 33.96 17.06 -27.97
C THR A 71 34.04 16.59 -29.42
N ILE A 72 32.93 16.11 -30.00
CA ILE A 72 32.87 15.62 -31.39
C ILE A 72 32.63 16.76 -32.39
N GLY A 73 31.90 17.80 -31.99
CA GLY A 73 31.56 18.94 -32.85
C GLY A 73 32.61 20.06 -32.91
N GLY A 74 33.67 19.97 -32.11
CA GLY A 74 34.78 20.94 -32.04
C GLY A 74 36.06 20.43 -32.69
#